data_AF-A0A4Y2DD00-F1
#
_entry.id   AF-A0A4Y2DD00-F1
#
_cell.length_a   1.000
_cell.length_b   1.000
_cell.length_c   1.000
_cell.angle_alpha   90.00
_cell.angle_beta   90.00
_cell.angle_gamma   90.00
#
_symmetry.space_group_name_H-M   'P 1'
#
loop_
_entity.id
_entity.type
_entity.pdbx_description
1 polymer ?
#
loop_
_entity_poly.entity_id
_entity_poly.type
_entity_poly.pdbx_seq_one_letter_code
_entity_poly.pdbx_strand_id
1 'polypeptide(L)'
;MGSKFFKQKRKVALIADNCTTHCTVDGLKSIELVFLPPNRTCVLQPLDQGIIQNFKATYRKLLLQDMISAIDRKKQLQVSVLNAIFYIDQSWNMVSQKTIANCFRHAGFHSSPESEELLEDDAEDLPLTELAEKL
;
A
#
# COMPACT_ATOMS: atom_id res chain seq x y z
N MET A 1 -3.52 0.10 23.23
CA MET A 1 -3.27 -0.64 21.97
C MET A 1 -2.08 -1.62 21.99
N GLY A 2 -1.25 -1.71 23.05
CA GLY A 2 -0.06 -2.59 23.06
C GLY A 2 -0.15 -3.91 23.85
N SER A 3 -1.30 -4.24 24.45
CA SER A 3 -1.38 -5.38 25.39
C SER A 3 -1.26 -6.75 24.71
N LYS A 4 -1.69 -6.88 23.44
CA LYS A 4 -1.60 -8.14 22.69
C LYS A 4 -0.15 -8.52 22.39
N PHE A 5 0.65 -7.60 21.85
CA PHE A 5 2.06 -7.86 21.55
C PHE A 5 2.88 -8.12 22.82
N PHE A 6 2.62 -7.36 23.89
CA PHE A 6 3.25 -7.57 25.19
C PHE A 6 2.96 -8.97 25.77
N LYS A 7 1.69 -9.39 25.75
CA LYS A 7 1.29 -10.75 26.20
C LYS A 7 1.93 -11.85 25.34
N GLN A 8 2.09 -11.60 24.04
CA GLN A 8 2.73 -12.52 23.10
C GLN A 8 4.27 -12.47 23.13
N LYS A 9 4.88 -11.63 23.98
CA LYS A 9 6.34 -11.37 24.02
C LYS A 9 6.92 -10.98 22.64
N ARG A 10 6.12 -10.36 21.78
CA ARG A 10 6.54 -9.88 20.45
C ARG A 10 6.98 -8.43 20.55
N LYS A 11 8.17 -8.13 20.02
CA LYS A 11 8.61 -6.75 19.78
C LYS A 11 8.27 -6.36 18.34
N VAL A 12 7.75 -5.15 18.15
CA VAL A 12 7.34 -4.62 16.86
C VAL A 12 8.01 -3.27 16.64
N ALA A 13 8.63 -3.07 15.47
CA ALA A 13 9.06 -1.75 15.04
C ALA A 13 7.96 -1.12 14.17
N LEU A 14 7.51 0.08 14.52
CA LEU A 14 6.65 0.91 13.69
C LEU A 14 7.54 1.94 12.99
N ILE A 15 7.65 1.84 11.67
CA ILE A 15 8.46 2.75 10.87
C ILE A 15 7.60 3.93 10.41
N ALA A 16 8.04 5.15 10.67
CA ALA A 16 7.38 6.37 10.24
C ALA A 16 8.35 7.28 9.47
N ASP A 17 7.84 8.08 8.55
CA ASP A 17 8.60 9.16 7.91
C ASP A 17 8.82 10.32 8.90
N ASN A 18 9.83 11.13 8.60
CA ASN A 18 10.21 12.29 9.41
C ASN A 18 9.34 13.52 9.09
N CYS A 19 8.03 13.36 9.26
CA CYS A 19 7.07 14.46 9.13
C CYS A 19 6.98 15.25 10.44
N THR A 20 6.87 16.58 10.36
CA THR A 20 6.84 17.46 11.54
C THR A 20 5.61 17.25 12.44
N THR A 21 4.56 16.63 11.91
CA THR A 21 3.37 16.26 12.68
C THR A 21 3.53 14.95 13.44
N HIS A 22 4.59 14.17 13.16
CA HIS A 22 4.86 12.93 13.86
C HIS A 22 5.68 13.21 15.11
N CYS A 23 5.13 12.87 16.28
CA CYS A 23 5.78 13.02 17.57
C CYS A 23 6.19 11.66 18.16
N THR A 24 7.24 11.68 18.98
CA THR A 24 7.61 10.53 19.80
C THR A 24 6.50 10.23 20.79
N VAL A 25 6.20 8.95 20.99
CA VAL A 25 5.21 8.47 21.95
C VAL A 25 5.91 7.67 23.04
N ASP A 26 5.89 8.19 24.26
CA ASP A 26 6.50 7.54 25.42
C ASP A 26 5.62 6.42 25.99
N GLY A 27 6.24 5.52 26.75
CA GLY A 27 5.52 4.48 27.50
C GLY A 27 5.06 3.27 26.68
N LEU A 28 5.52 3.12 25.43
CA LEU A 28 5.27 1.92 24.63
C LEU A 28 6.11 0.74 25.17
N LYS A 29 5.44 -0.37 25.50
CA LYS A 29 6.11 -1.55 26.11
C LYS A 29 6.69 -2.55 25.11
N SER A 30 6.11 -2.64 23.92
CA SER A 30 6.41 -3.69 22.94
C SER A 30 6.45 -3.18 21.50
N ILE A 31 6.23 -1.87 21.33
CA ILE A 31 6.30 -1.19 20.04
C ILE A 31 7.40 -0.16 20.17
N GLU A 32 8.33 -0.18 19.23
CA GLU A 32 9.37 0.83 19.07
C GLU A 32 9.00 1.68 17.85
N LEU A 33 8.87 3.00 18.04
CA LEU A 33 8.63 3.92 16.94
C LEU A 33 9.98 4.36 16.38
N VAL A 34 10.22 4.08 15.09
CA VAL A 34 11.48 4.39 14.40
C VAL A 34 11.19 5.36 13.27
N PHE A 35 11.85 6.51 13.31
CA PHE A 35 11.76 7.52 12.26
C PHE A 35 12.83 7.30 11.19
N LEU A 36 12.41 7.34 9.93
CA LEU A 36 13.33 7.34 8.80
C LEU A 36 14.17 8.63 8.79
N PRO A 37 15.42 8.58 8.31
CA PRO A 37 16.24 9.78 8.20
C PRO A 37 15.60 10.79 7.22
N PRO A 38 15.81 12.10 7.45
CA PRO A 38 15.27 13.14 6.58
C PRO A 38 15.74 12.95 5.14
N ASN A 39 14.86 13.30 4.18
CA ASN A 39 15.13 13.29 2.74
C ASN A 39 15.49 11.92 2.12
N ARG A 40 15.23 10.80 2.81
CA ARG A 40 15.45 9.44 2.26
C ARG A 40 14.18 8.61 2.13
N THR A 41 13.03 9.24 2.32
CA THR A 41 11.72 8.58 2.36
C THR A 41 11.45 7.77 1.10
N CYS A 42 11.73 8.32 -0.09
CA CYS A 42 11.52 7.63 -1.36
C CYS A 42 12.33 6.33 -1.52
N VAL A 43 13.45 6.17 -0.81
CA VAL A 43 14.30 4.97 -0.87
C VAL A 43 13.99 4.03 0.28
N LEU A 44 13.77 4.55 1.49
CA LEU A 44 13.69 3.72 2.70
C LEU A 44 12.26 3.44 3.17
N GLN A 45 11.24 4.12 2.62
CA GLN A 45 9.86 3.91 3.00
C GLN A 45 9.20 2.85 2.09
N PRO A 46 8.80 1.68 2.61
CA PRO A 46 8.15 0.64 1.80
C PRO A 46 6.87 1.10 1.11
N LEU A 47 6.14 2.05 1.72
CA LEU A 47 4.93 2.61 1.12
C LEU A 47 5.22 3.33 -0.21
N ASP A 48 6.38 3.99 -0.31
CA ASP A 48 6.85 4.67 -1.52
C ASP A 48 7.49 3.70 -2.53
N GLN A 49 7.83 2.47 -2.12
CA GLN A 49 8.43 1.45 -2.99
C GLN A 49 7.41 0.70 -3.87
N GLY A 50 6.20 1.23 -4.03
CA GLY A 50 5.20 0.69 -4.96
C GLY A 50 3.84 0.38 -4.33
N ILE A 51 3.72 0.29 -3.00
CA ILE A 51 2.43 0.04 -2.33
C ILE A 51 1.44 1.18 -2.63
N ILE A 52 1.85 2.45 -2.45
CA ILE A 52 1.00 3.61 -2.73
C ILE A 52 0.66 3.68 -4.23
N GLN A 53 1.63 3.36 -5.10
CA GLN A 53 1.41 3.36 -6.54
C GLN A 53 0.35 2.32 -6.95
N ASN A 54 0.51 1.07 -6.49
CA ASN A 54 -0.42 -0.03 -6.78
C ASN A 54 -1.83 0.29 -6.25
N PHE A 55 -1.92 0.79 -5.01
CA PHE A 55 -3.17 1.24 -4.42
C PHE A 55 -3.87 2.33 -5.27
N LYS A 56 -3.12 3.38 -5.66
CA LYS A 56 -3.67 4.49 -6.47
C LYS A 56 -4.06 4.04 -7.88
N ALA A 57 -3.31 3.12 -8.48
CA ALA A 57 -3.63 2.57 -9.80
C ALA A 57 -4.96 1.80 -9.74
N THR A 58 -5.13 0.95 -8.73
CA THR A 58 -6.38 0.21 -8.51
C THR A 58 -7.56 1.13 -8.25
N TYR A 59 -7.39 2.14 -7.39
CA TYR A 59 -8.45 3.13 -7.13
C TYR A 59 -8.92 3.80 -8.42
N ARG A 60 -7.97 4.24 -9.26
CA ARG A 60 -8.28 4.87 -10.55
C ARG A 60 -8.97 3.90 -11.50
N LYS A 61 -8.54 2.64 -11.54
CA LYS A 61 -9.17 1.60 -12.37
C LYS A 61 -10.65 1.43 -12.00
N LEU A 62 -10.96 1.29 -10.70
CA LEU A 62 -12.34 1.16 -10.22
C LEU A 62 -13.18 2.40 -10.58
N LEU A 63 -12.62 3.59 -10.36
CA LEU A 63 -13.29 4.84 -10.71
C LEU A 63 -13.59 4.95 -12.22
N LEU A 64 -12.63 4.58 -13.07
CA LEU A 64 -12.80 4.59 -14.52
C LEU A 64 -13.85 3.57 -14.98
N GLN A 65 -13.90 2.39 -14.37
CA GLN A 65 -14.93 1.38 -14.68
C GLN A 65 -16.34 1.89 -14.37
N ASP A 66 -16.52 2.57 -13.23
CA ASP A 66 -17.80 3.19 -12.89
C ASP A 66 -18.14 4.38 -13.81
N MET A 67 -17.14 5.12 -14.25
CA MET A 67 -17.30 6.22 -15.21
C MET A 67 -17.77 5.70 -16.57
N ILE A 68 -17.12 4.65 -17.11
CA ILE A 68 -17.53 3.99 -18.36
C ILE A 68 -18.97 3.48 -18.23
N SER A 69 -19.27 2.79 -17.13
CA SER A 69 -20.62 2.28 -16.85
C SER A 69 -21.68 3.39 -16.76
N ALA A 70 -21.30 4.58 -16.28
CA ALA A 70 -22.19 5.75 -16.24
C ALA A 70 -22.43 6.32 -17.65
N ILE A 71 -21.38 6.41 -18.47
CA ILE A 71 -21.44 6.86 -19.87
C ILE A 71 -22.37 5.95 -20.69
N ASP A 72 -22.25 4.63 -20.54
CA ASP A 72 -23.11 3.66 -21.24
C ASP A 72 -24.58 3.85 -20.88
N ARG A 73 -24.85 4.22 -19.62
CA ARG A 73 -26.20 4.56 -19.12
C ARG A 73 -26.62 6.00 -19.46
N LYS A 74 -25.81 6.77 -20.19
CA LYS A 74 -26.01 8.19 -20.51
C LYS A 74 -26.22 9.05 -19.25
N LYS A 75 -25.47 8.73 -18.19
CA LYS A 75 -25.47 9.45 -16.91
C LYS A 75 -24.09 10.01 -16.62
N GLN A 76 -24.04 11.09 -15.85
CA GLN A 76 -22.79 11.59 -15.27
C GLN A 76 -22.47 10.81 -14.00
N LEU A 77 -21.21 10.39 -13.85
CA LEU A 77 -20.75 9.81 -12.59
C LEU A 77 -20.68 10.89 -11.50
N GLN A 78 -21.32 10.63 -10.37
CA GLN A 78 -21.22 11.44 -9.16
C GLN A 78 -20.57 10.58 -8.07
N VAL A 79 -19.34 10.92 -7.71
CA VAL A 79 -18.59 10.18 -6.69
C VAL A 79 -18.84 10.82 -5.34
N SER A 80 -19.60 10.13 -4.49
CA SER A 80 -19.77 10.52 -3.09
C SER A 80 -18.56 10.10 -2.24
N VAL A 81 -18.45 10.64 -1.03
CA VAL A 81 -17.45 10.17 -0.05
C VAL A 81 -17.64 8.68 0.26
N LEU A 82 -18.88 8.19 0.30
CA LEU A 82 -19.17 6.78 0.51
C LEU A 82 -18.60 5.91 -0.62
N ASN A 83 -18.74 6.35 -1.87
CA ASN A 83 -18.15 5.65 -3.02
C ASN A 83 -16.62 5.63 -2.91
N ALA A 84 -16.01 6.76 -2.54
CA ALA A 84 -14.57 6.85 -2.34
C ALA A 84 -14.07 5.89 -1.24
N ILE A 85 -14.80 5.73 -0.14
CA ILE A 85 -14.49 4.74 0.92
C ILE A 85 -14.54 3.32 0.37
N PHE A 86 -15.55 2.98 -0.43
CA PHE A 86 -15.63 1.66 -1.06
C PHE A 86 -14.49 1.40 -2.05
N TYR A 87 -14.06 2.41 -2.81
CA TYR A 87 -12.90 2.27 -3.69
C TYR A 87 -11.61 2.10 -2.89
N ILE A 88 -11.46 2.81 -1.77
CA ILE A 88 -10.30 2.67 -0.86
C ILE A 88 -10.22 1.25 -0.31
N ASP A 89 -11.32 0.72 0.21
CA ASP A 89 -11.39 -0.63 0.76
C ASP A 89 -11.00 -1.69 -0.30
N GLN A 90 -11.65 -1.63 -1.47
CA GLN A 90 -11.35 -2.55 -2.57
C GLN A 90 -9.90 -2.41 -3.06
N SER A 91 -9.41 -1.18 -3.20
CA SER A 91 -8.03 -0.93 -3.66
C SER A 91 -7.00 -1.48 -2.69
N TRP A 92 -7.24 -1.36 -1.38
CA TRP A 92 -6.36 -1.92 -0.37
C TRP A 92 -6.36 -3.45 -0.41
N ASN A 93 -7.54 -4.07 -0.53
CA ASN A 93 -7.67 -5.54 -0.62
C ASN A 93 -7.02 -6.13 -1.88
N MET A 94 -6.81 -5.32 -2.93
CA MET A 94 -6.11 -5.71 -4.14
C MET A 94 -4.59 -5.54 -4.06
N VAL A 95 -4.06 -4.80 -3.08
CA VAL A 95 -2.61 -4.76 -2.85
C VAL A 95 -2.17 -6.12 -2.31
N SER A 96 -1.48 -6.90 -3.12
CA SER A 96 -1.10 -8.25 -2.76
C SER A 96 -0.05 -8.29 -1.64
N GLN A 97 -0.07 -9.35 -0.83
CA GLN A 97 0.98 -9.61 0.17
C GLN A 97 2.37 -9.69 -0.48
N LYS A 98 2.45 -10.21 -1.72
CA LYS A 98 3.67 -10.24 -2.53
C LYS A 98 4.19 -8.85 -2.83
N THR A 99 3.33 -7.95 -3.32
CA THR A 99 3.67 -6.54 -3.58
C THR A 99 4.23 -5.90 -2.31
N ILE A 100 3.54 -6.07 -1.17
CA ILE A 100 3.99 -5.54 0.11
C ILE A 100 5.38 -6.10 0.47
N ALA A 101 5.57 -7.42 0.43
CA ALA A 101 6.85 -8.05 0.76
C ALA A 101 8.00 -7.55 -0.14
N ASN A 102 7.75 -7.43 -1.46
CA ASN A 102 8.73 -6.91 -2.41
C ASN A 102 9.07 -5.44 -2.13
N CYS A 103 8.08 -4.58 -1.85
CA CYS A 103 8.31 -3.18 -1.50
C CYS A 103 9.14 -3.03 -0.22
N PHE A 104 8.90 -3.89 0.79
CA PHE A 104 9.74 -3.94 1.99
C PHE A 104 11.17 -4.40 1.66
N ARG A 105 11.34 -5.42 0.81
CA ARG A 105 12.67 -5.87 0.35
C ARG A 105 13.43 -4.74 -0.36
N HIS A 106 12.77 -4.04 -1.28
CA HIS A 106 13.37 -2.90 -1.99
C HIS A 106 13.75 -1.73 -1.08
N ALA A 107 12.99 -1.50 0.00
CA ALA A 107 13.33 -0.54 1.03
C ALA A 107 14.48 -0.99 1.96
N GLY A 108 15.04 -2.19 1.75
CA GLY A 108 16.16 -2.74 2.52
C GLY A 108 15.76 -3.67 3.68
N PHE A 109 14.48 -3.98 3.83
CA PHE A 109 14.01 -4.94 4.83
C PHE A 109 14.12 -6.36 4.27
N HIS A 110 15.19 -7.05 4.63
CA HIS A 110 15.44 -8.42 4.21
C HIS A 110 14.91 -9.40 5.26
N SER A 111 14.20 -10.42 4.80
CA SER A 111 13.88 -11.59 5.60
C SER A 111 15.10 -12.52 5.67
N SER A 112 15.17 -13.34 6.72
CA SER A 112 16.08 -14.50 6.76
C SER A 112 15.85 -15.42 5.53
N PRO A 113 16.87 -16.12 5.00
CA PRO A 113 16.79 -16.96 3.79
C PRO A 113 15.70 -18.06 3.78
N GLU A 114 15.03 -18.34 4.90
CA GLU A 114 13.90 -19.29 4.98
C GLU A 114 12.61 -18.84 4.24
N SER A 115 12.60 -17.68 3.59
CA SER A 115 11.37 -17.06 3.03
C SER A 115 11.41 -16.79 1.52
N GLU A 116 12.43 -17.30 0.82
CA GLU A 116 12.73 -16.98 -0.58
C GLU A 116 11.94 -17.80 -1.62
N GLU A 117 11.27 -18.90 -1.24
CA GLU A 117 10.66 -19.84 -2.20
C GLU A 117 9.31 -19.42 -2.84
N LEU A 118 8.72 -18.27 -2.53
CA LEU A 118 7.27 -18.08 -2.76
C LEU A 118 6.80 -17.12 -3.86
N LEU A 119 7.66 -16.49 -4.67
CA LEU A 119 7.21 -15.29 -5.40
C LEU A 119 7.66 -15.19 -6.88
N GLU A 120 7.31 -16.18 -7.71
CA GLU A 120 7.29 -16.02 -9.18
C GLU A 120 6.21 -15.02 -9.63
N ASP A 121 6.54 -14.27 -10.68
CA ASP A 121 5.93 -13.01 -11.12
C ASP A 121 4.85 -13.19 -12.19
N ASP A 122 3.58 -13.02 -11.78
CA ASP A 122 2.42 -13.02 -12.70
C ASP A 122 1.76 -11.64 -12.82
N ALA A 123 2.38 -10.57 -12.30
CA ALA A 123 1.86 -9.23 -12.51
C ALA A 123 2.30 -8.72 -13.88
N GLU A 124 1.60 -9.14 -14.95
CA GLU A 124 1.61 -8.40 -16.21
C GLU A 124 1.09 -6.98 -15.94
N ASP A 125 2.01 -6.04 -15.70
CA ASP A 125 1.78 -4.62 -15.90
C ASP A 125 1.53 -4.40 -17.40
N LEU A 126 0.31 -4.70 -17.86
CA LEU A 126 -0.12 -4.38 -19.21
C LEU A 126 -0.10 -2.84 -19.36
N PRO A 127 0.80 -2.28 -20.19
CA PRO A 127 0.89 -0.85 -20.37
C PRO A 127 -0.42 -0.31 -20.94
N LEU A 128 -0.78 0.92 -20.56
CA LEU A 128 -2.05 1.58 -20.94
C LEU A 128 -2.27 1.60 -22.47
N THR A 129 -1.20 1.54 -23.24
CA THR A 129 -1.19 1.41 -24.70
C THR A 129 -1.81 0.11 -25.19
N GLU A 130 -1.58 -1.02 -24.52
CA GLU A 130 -2.13 -2.33 -24.92
C GLU A 130 -3.61 -2.49 -24.56
N LEU A 131 -4.12 -1.69 -23.61
CA LEU A 131 -5.55 -1.66 -23.26
C LEU A 131 -6.37 -0.88 -24.29
N ALA A 132 -5.77 0.11 -24.96
CA ALA A 132 -6.41 0.90 -26.00
C ALA A 132 -6.57 0.13 -27.33
N GLU A 133 -5.76 -0.91 -27.56
CA GLU A 133 -5.82 -1.76 -28.75
C GLU A 133 -6.88 -2.87 -28.64
N LYS A 134 -7.49 -3.05 -27.46
CA LYS A 134 -8.53 -4.06 -27.19
C LYS A 134 -9.95 -3.48 -27.13
N LEU A 135 -10.13 -2.23 -27.54
CA LEU A 135 -11.42 -1.56 -27.76
C LEU A 135 -11.64 -1.34 -29.26
#